data_AF-T0QWL2-F1
#
_entry.id   AF-T0QWL2-F1
#
_cell.length_a   1.000
_cell.length_b   1.000
_cell.length_c   1.000
_cell.angle_alpha   90.00
_cell.angle_beta   90.00
_cell.angle_gamma   90.00
#
_symmetry.space_group_name_H-M   'P 1'
#
loop_
_entity.id
_entity.type
_entity.pdbx_description
1 polymer ?
#
loop_
_entity_poly.entity_id
_entity_poly.type
_entity_poly.pdbx_seq_one_letter_code
_entity_poly.pdbx_strand_id
1 'polypeptide(L)'
;MYFRHQVRRLATKEAVYLHLSPCGDWWLGSSMYAAKHLSSDYVKSLRLPDADVEAVLQQLPDDAFRRMYDDGTLDPRLLPTAPVTP
;
A
#
# COMPACT_ATOMS: atom_id res chain seq x y z
N MET A 1 -40.81 -19.17 15.25
CA MET A 1 -40.03 -17.93 15.48
C MET A 1 -38.78 -18.00 14.62
N TYR A 2 -38.69 -17.19 13.55
CA TYR A 2 -37.53 -17.15 12.66
C TYR A 2 -36.50 -16.15 13.20
N PHE A 3 -35.39 -16.62 13.75
CA PHE A 3 -34.24 -15.76 14.08
C PHE A 3 -33.37 -15.60 12.83
N ARG A 4 -33.55 -14.46 12.17
CA ARG A 4 -32.79 -14.05 11.00
C ARG A 4 -31.42 -13.56 11.48
N HIS A 5 -30.41 -14.41 11.46
CA HIS A 5 -29.01 -14.01 11.64
C HIS A 5 -28.63 -13.03 10.52
N GLN A 6 -28.72 -11.73 10.82
CA GLN A 6 -28.05 -10.71 10.02
C GLN A 6 -26.55 -10.85 10.30
N VAL A 7 -25.86 -11.62 9.47
CA VAL A 7 -24.41 -11.57 9.38
C VAL A 7 -24.06 -10.19 8.85
N ARG A 8 -23.77 -9.24 9.77
CA ARG A 8 -23.08 -8.01 9.41
C ARG A 8 -21.73 -8.43 8.83
N ARG A 9 -21.63 -8.53 7.50
CA ARG A 9 -20.33 -8.43 6.83
C ARG A 9 -19.83 -7.02 7.13
N LEU A 10 -19.03 -6.90 8.18
CA LEU A 10 -18.02 -5.86 8.23
C LEU A 10 -17.14 -6.15 7.02
N ALA A 11 -17.34 -5.41 5.93
CA ALA A 11 -16.38 -5.37 4.85
C ALA A 11 -15.12 -4.71 5.44
N THR A 12 -14.27 -5.50 6.08
CA THR A 12 -12.91 -5.09 6.40
C THR A 12 -12.23 -4.85 5.07
N LYS A 13 -12.11 -3.58 4.65
CA LYS A 13 -11.31 -3.17 3.50
C LYS A 13 -9.92 -3.75 3.75
N GLU A 14 -9.53 -4.77 2.98
CA GLU A 14 -8.23 -5.41 3.16
C GLU A 14 -7.12 -4.36 3.06
N ALA A 15 -6.11 -4.46 3.93
CA ALA A 15 -5.00 -3.53 3.88
C ALA A 15 -4.26 -3.71 2.55
N VAL A 16 -4.08 -2.62 1.81
CA VAL A 16 -3.28 -2.58 0.59
C VAL A 16 -1.88 -2.09 0.95
N TYR A 17 -0.88 -2.73 0.36
CA TYR A 17 0.52 -2.38 0.50
C TYR A 17 1.08 -1.93 -0.84
N LEU A 18 1.96 -0.95 -0.79
CA LEU A 18 2.87 -0.59 -1.87
C LEU A 18 4.12 -1.45 -1.73
N HIS A 19 4.34 -2.32 -2.70
CA HIS A 19 5.53 -3.15 -2.77
C HIS A 19 6.57 -2.48 -3.67
N LEU A 20 7.82 -2.43 -3.21
CA LEU A 20 8.92 -1.70 -3.84
C LEU A 20 10.14 -2.60 -4.04
N SER A 21 10.70 -2.55 -5.24
CA SER A 21 11.98 -3.15 -5.63
C SER A 21 13.12 -2.11 -5.54
N PRO A 22 14.38 -2.52 -5.32
CA PRO A 22 15.53 -1.61 -5.33
C PRO A 22 15.73 -0.88 -6.68
N CYS A 23 15.20 -1.44 -7.77
CA CYS A 23 15.25 -0.81 -9.10
C CYS A 23 14.23 0.33 -9.29
N GLY A 24 13.30 0.52 -8.34
CA GLY A 24 12.19 1.48 -8.47
C GLY A 24 10.90 0.89 -9.04
N ASP A 25 10.88 -0.40 -9.38
CA ASP A 25 9.64 -1.08 -9.75
C ASP A 25 8.68 -1.17 -8.55
N TRP A 26 7.38 -1.03 -8.82
CA TRP A 26 6.35 -1.05 -7.80
C TRP A 26 5.09 -1.78 -8.22
N TRP A 27 4.35 -2.30 -7.24
CA TRP A 27 3.01 -2.85 -7.44
C TRP A 27 2.18 -2.73 -6.16
N LEU A 28 0.86 -2.77 -6.30
CA LEU A 28 -0.08 -2.79 -5.19
C LEU A 28 -0.59 -4.20 -4.93
N GLY A 29 -0.81 -4.53 -3.65
CA GLY A 29 -1.41 -5.81 -3.28
C GLY A 29 -1.69 -5.92 -1.80
N SER A 30 -2.60 -6.83 -1.42
CA SER A 30 -2.82 -7.20 -0.02
C SER A 30 -1.81 -8.23 0.48
N SER A 31 -1.01 -8.81 -0.41
CA SER A 31 0.00 -9.81 -0.08
C SER A 31 1.17 -9.76 -1.07
N MET A 32 2.36 -10.14 -0.60
CA MET A 32 3.56 -10.27 -1.43
C MET A 32 3.75 -11.73 -1.83
N TYR A 33 3.87 -12.01 -3.12
CA TYR A 33 4.32 -13.32 -3.61
C TYR A 33 5.85 -13.32 -3.74
N ALA A 34 6.54 -13.83 -2.72
CA ALA A 34 8.00 -13.94 -2.75
C ALA A 34 8.42 -15.09 -3.68
N ALA A 35 9.20 -14.79 -4.73
CA ALA A 35 9.88 -15.81 -5.49
C ALA A 35 10.97 -16.45 -4.61
N LYS A 36 11.00 -17.79 -4.50
CA LYS A 36 11.88 -18.59 -3.61
C LYS A 36 13.39 -18.29 -3.66
N HIS A 37 13.86 -17.48 -4.61
CA HIS A 37 15.27 -17.17 -4.82
C HIS A 37 15.64 -15.70 -4.54
N LEU A 38 14.68 -14.85 -4.17
CA LEU A 38 14.99 -13.49 -3.74
C LEU A 38 15.26 -13.49 -2.23
N SER A 39 16.27 -12.74 -1.80
CA SER A 39 16.50 -12.53 -0.36
C SER A 39 15.23 -11.93 0.28
N SER A 40 14.97 -12.29 1.53
CA SER A 40 13.76 -11.87 2.25
C SER A 40 13.59 -10.34 2.30
N ASP A 41 14.70 -9.60 2.17
CA ASP A 41 14.74 -8.14 2.25
C ASP A 41 14.82 -7.44 0.88
N TYR A 42 14.69 -8.19 -0.21
CA TYR A 42 14.79 -7.64 -1.57
C TYR A 42 13.60 -6.74 -1.94
N VAL A 43 12.42 -7.02 -1.39
CA VAL A 43 11.20 -6.22 -1.63
C VAL A 43 10.75 -5.63 -0.32
N LYS A 44 10.52 -4.31 -0.30
CA LYS A 44 9.94 -3.63 0.86
C LYS A 44 8.45 -3.40 0.64
N SER A 45 7.65 -3.55 1.70
CA SER A 45 6.21 -3.28 1.67
C SER A 45 5.88 -2.12 2.60
N LEU A 46 5.30 -1.06 2.05
CA LEU A 46 4.79 0.07 2.81
C LEU A 46 3.27 0.01 2.84
N ARG A 47 2.67 0.05 4.03
CA ARG A 47 1.22 0.02 4.17
C ARG A 47 0.62 1.33 3.67
N LEU A 48 -0.35 1.24 2.76
CA LEU A 48 -1.05 2.43 2.28
C LEU A 48 -2.22 2.79 3.21
N PRO A 49 -2.44 4.09 3.44
CA PRO A 49 -3.57 4.56 4.23
C PRO A 49 -4.90 4.48 3.47
N ASP A 50 -4.87 4.59 2.14
CA ASP A 50 -6.03 4.37 1.26
C ASP A 50 -5.66 3.53 0.04
N ALA A 51 -6.64 2.80 -0.49
CA ALA A 51 -6.51 1.93 -1.64
C ALA A 51 -6.59 2.68 -2.98
N ASP A 52 -7.03 3.94 -2.99
CA ASP A 52 -7.30 4.72 -4.22
C ASP A 52 -6.16 5.69 -4.60
N VAL A 53 -4.91 5.33 -4.26
CA VAL A 53 -3.73 6.17 -4.52
C VAL A 53 -2.99 5.81 -5.81
N GLU A 54 -3.51 4.85 -6.59
CA GLU A 54 -2.85 4.36 -7.82
C GLU A 54 -2.62 5.48 -8.84
N ALA A 55 -3.60 6.36 -9.03
CA ALA A 55 -3.47 7.51 -9.92
C ALA A 55 -2.39 8.51 -9.46
N VAL A 56 -2.15 8.61 -8.14
CA VAL A 56 -1.08 9.45 -7.58
C VAL A 56 0.27 8.78 -7.80
N LEU A 57 0.36 7.46 -7.60
CA LEU A 57 1.59 6.69 -7.84
C LEU A 57 2.06 6.83 -9.29
N GLN A 58 1.15 6.75 -10.26
CA GLN A 58 1.48 6.91 -11.69
C GLN A 58 2.02 8.31 -12.05
N GLN A 59 1.81 9.32 -11.20
CA GLN A 59 2.30 10.70 -11.41
C GLN A 59 3.58 11.00 -10.62
N LEU A 60 4.01 10.09 -9.76
CA LEU A 60 5.27 10.28 -9.02
C LEU A 60 6.45 10.17 -9.99
N PRO A 61 7.52 10.96 -9.77
CA PRO A 61 8.73 10.82 -10.55
C PRO A 61 9.39 9.46 -10.27
N ASP A 62 10.07 8.89 -11.26
CA ASP A 62 10.70 7.57 -11.19
C ASP A 62 11.62 7.40 -9.96
N ASP A 63 12.28 8.48 -9.53
CA ASP A 63 13.18 8.45 -8.37
C ASP A 63 12.44 8.38 -7.02
N ALA A 64 11.15 8.73 -6.97
CA ALA A 64 10.36 8.67 -5.74
C ALA A 64 10.27 7.25 -5.19
N PHE A 65 10.09 6.24 -6.05
CA PHE A 65 10.00 4.85 -5.62
C PHE A 65 11.30 4.34 -5.02
N ARG A 66 12.44 4.75 -5.60
CA ARG A 66 13.75 4.39 -5.06
C ARG A 66 13.99 5.06 -3.70
N ARG A 67 13.62 6.34 -3.54
CA ARG A 67 13.68 7.01 -2.23
C ARG A 67 12.79 6.34 -1.19
N MET A 68 11.54 6.01 -1.54
CA MET A 68 10.64 5.29 -0.64
C MET A 68 11.20 3.90 -0.26
N TYR A 69 11.87 3.22 -1.20
CA TYR A 69 12.57 1.96 -0.92
C TYR A 69 13.74 2.18 0.05
N ASP A 70 14.62 3.16 -0.20
CA ASP A 70 15.80 3.42 0.63
C ASP A 70 15.40 3.87 2.05
N ASP A 71 14.49 4.84 2.14
CA ASP A 71 14.08 5.48 3.40
C ASP A 71 13.04 4.66 4.17
N GLY A 72 12.27 3.81 3.49
CA GLY A 72 11.18 3.03 4.10
C GLY A 72 9.97 3.87 4.50
N THR A 73 9.80 5.06 3.90
CA THR A 73 8.70 5.99 4.17
C THR A 73 7.91 6.31 2.90
N LEU A 74 6.60 6.50 3.01
CA LEU A 74 5.75 6.89 1.88
C LEU A 74 6.00 8.34 1.45
N ASP A 75 5.87 8.62 0.15
CA ASP A 75 5.79 9.99 -0.35
C ASP A 75 4.60 10.72 0.31
N PRO A 76 4.78 11.96 0.79
CA PRO A 76 3.72 12.72 1.46
C PRO A 76 2.42 12.84 0.66
N ARG A 77 2.48 12.80 -0.68
CA ARG A 77 1.29 12.83 -1.55
C ARG A 77 0.41 11.60 -1.43
N LEU A 78 0.93 10.49 -0.90
CA LEU A 78 0.20 9.25 -0.66
C LEU A 78 -0.45 9.22 0.74
N LEU A 79 -0.13 10.19 1.59
CA LEU A 79 -0.72 10.31 2.91
C LEU A 79 -2.04 11.06 2.82
N PRO A 80 -3.07 10.68 3.61
CA PRO A 80 -4.28 11.46 3.69
C PRO A 80 -3.92 12.87 4.14
N THR A 81 -4.38 13.87 3.40
CA THR A 81 -4.36 15.25 3.87
C THR A 81 -5.17 15.28 5.15
N ALA A 82 -4.50 15.38 6.29
CA ALA A 82 -5.18 15.56 7.56
C ALA A 82 -6.13 16.74 7.42
N PRO A 83 -7.41 16.63 7.80
CA PRO A 83 -8.28 17.79 7.83
C PRO A 83 -7.66 18.78 8.82
N VAL A 84 -7.15 19.90 8.29
CA VAL A 84 -6.83 21.08 9.09
C VAL A 84 -8.11 21.45 9.83
N THR A 85 -8.15 21.14 11.13
CA THR A 85 -9.28 21.51 11.98
C THR A 85 -9.14 23.02 12.23
N PRO A 86 -10.20 23.83 11.97
CA PRO A 86 -10.14 25.29 12.11
C PRO A 86 -9.93 25.75 13.55
#